data_AF-A0A931WZB3-F1
#
_entry.id   AF-A0A931WZB3-F1
#
_cell.length_a   1.000
_cell.length_b   1.000
_cell.length_c   1.000
_cell.angle_alpha   90.00
_cell.angle_beta   90.00
_cell.angle_gamma   90.00
#
_symmetry.space_group_name_H-M   'P 1'
#
loop_
_entity.id
_entity.type
_entity.pdbx_description
1 polymer ?
#
loop_
_entity_poly.entity_id
_entity_poly.type
_entity_poly.pdbx_seq_one_letter_code
_entity_poly.pdbx_strand_id
1 'polypeptide(L)'
;MEINKRLTTKELLKIIGIGALIVVSLAMPGLPKVYFLLKGKNKKPLYFDKKNLSSQIRRLKNKELISISEERGDTIIRLTEKGKEKVLRYNFEELELERPEKWEQERYFERK
;
A
#
# COMPACT_ATOMS: atom_id res chain seq x y z
N MET A 1 -6.74 22.47 11.33
CA MET A 1 -5.95 21.47 10.57
C MET A 1 -6.88 20.29 10.32
N GLU A 2 -7.48 20.20 9.14
CA GLU A 2 -8.47 19.15 8.85
C GLU A 2 -7.75 17.80 8.65
N ILE A 3 -7.66 17.04 9.73
CA ILE A 3 -7.10 15.70 9.74
C ILE A 3 -8.23 14.75 9.33
N ASN A 4 -8.41 14.51 8.03
CA ASN A 4 -9.42 13.54 7.58
C ASN A 4 -9.07 12.84 6.27
N LYS A 5 -7.78 12.62 5.98
CA LYS A 5 -7.40 11.75 4.87
C LYS A 5 -7.64 10.30 5.25
N ARG A 6 -8.77 9.75 4.80
CA ARG A 6 -9.09 8.33 4.92
C ARG A 6 -8.23 7.53 3.96
N LEU A 7 -7.68 6.43 4.43
CA LEU A 7 -6.86 5.50 3.67
C LEU A 7 -7.68 4.25 3.36
N THR A 8 -7.60 3.78 2.11
CA THR A 8 -8.16 2.49 1.70
C THR A 8 -7.18 1.35 1.93
N THR A 9 -7.68 0.11 1.95
CA THR A 9 -6.83 -1.09 2.06
C THR A 9 -5.83 -1.20 0.91
N LYS A 10 -6.25 -0.83 -0.31
CA LYS A 10 -5.42 -0.86 -1.53
C LYS A 10 -4.28 0.15 -1.45
N GLU A 11 -4.59 1.39 -1.06
CA GLU A 11 -3.57 2.44 -0.88
C GLU A 11 -2.59 2.07 0.22
N LEU A 12 -3.07 1.61 1.39
CA LEU A 12 -2.18 1.20 2.49
C LEU A 12 -1.22 0.10 2.03
N LEU A 13 -1.72 -0.92 1.33
CA LEU A 13 -0.90 -2.03 0.85
C LEU A 13 0.14 -1.55 -0.17
N LYS A 14 -0.24 -0.66 -1.09
CA LYS A 14 0.67 -0.06 -2.07
C LYS A 14 1.76 0.78 -1.44
N ILE A 15 1.42 1.60 -0.44
CA ILE A 15 2.42 2.41 0.25
C ILE A 15 3.47 1.48 0.88
N ILE A 16 3.06 0.41 1.57
CA ILE A 16 3.99 -0.58 2.11
C ILE A 16 4.78 -1.27 0.97
N GLY A 17 4.12 -1.55 -0.15
CA GLY A 17 4.69 -2.14 -1.37
C GLY A 17 5.80 -1.36 -2.06
N ILE A 18 5.79 -0.03 -1.97
CA ILE A 18 6.86 0.83 -2.49
C ILE A 18 8.15 0.73 -1.62
N GLY A 19 8.17 -0.18 -0.63
CA GLY A 19 9.28 -0.37 0.29
C GLY A 19 9.17 0.53 1.53
N ALA A 20 7.96 1.00 1.84
CA ALA A 20 7.71 1.81 3.02
C ALA A 20 7.44 0.89 4.21
N LEU A 21 8.40 0.82 5.13
CA LEU A 21 8.22 0.08 6.37
C LEU A 21 7.49 1.00 7.37
N ILE A 22 6.32 0.58 7.85
CA ILE A 22 5.53 1.36 8.81
C ILE A 22 6.02 1.05 10.20
N VAL A 23 6.48 2.10 10.88
CA VAL A 23 6.84 2.07 12.30
C VAL A 23 5.76 2.80 13.08
N VAL A 24 5.11 2.09 14.00
CA VAL A 24 4.15 2.66 14.95
C VAL A 24 4.78 2.67 16.34
N SER A 25 5.02 3.87 16.87
CA SER A 25 5.56 4.04 18.22
C SER A 25 4.42 4.14 19.24
N LEU A 26 4.50 3.32 20.29
CA LEU A 26 3.57 3.37 21.43
C LEU A 26 3.85 4.57 22.37
N ALA A 27 4.98 5.25 22.20
CA ALA A 27 5.46 6.30 23.10
C ALA A 27 4.70 7.63 23.00
N MET A 28 3.82 7.82 22.00
CA MET A 28 3.07 9.08 21.83
C MET A 28 1.56 8.88 22.07
N PRO A 29 1.03 9.31 23.23
CA PRO A 29 -0.40 9.26 23.48
C PRO A 29 -1.15 10.21 22.52
N GLY A 30 -2.22 9.72 21.89
CA GLY A 30 -3.16 10.53 21.11
C GLY A 30 -3.02 10.50 19.58
N LEU A 31 -1.86 10.13 19.01
CA LEU A 31 -1.67 10.10 17.55
C LEU A 31 -0.87 8.86 17.13
N PRO A 32 -1.39 8.01 16.22
CA PRO A 32 -0.55 7.02 15.55
C PRO A 32 0.35 7.80 14.57
N LYS A 33 1.50 8.28 15.06
CA LYS A 33 2.53 8.76 14.15
C LYS A 33 3.06 7.55 13.39
N VAL A 34 2.61 7.43 12.14
CA VAL A 34 3.14 6.46 11.20
C VAL A 34 4.38 7.08 10.58
N TYR A 35 5.52 6.53 10.91
CA TYR A 35 6.73 6.81 10.17
C TYR A 35 6.82 5.81 9.03
N PHE A 36 6.77 6.31 7.81
CA PHE A 36 7.16 5.53 6.66
C PHE A 36 8.67 5.64 6.50
N LEU A 37 9.35 4.55 6.80
CA LEU A 37 10.73 4.37 6.38
C LEU A 37 10.69 4.01 4.89
N LEU A 38 10.45 5.01 4.05
CA LEU A 38 10.79 4.91 2.63
C LEU A 38 12.32 4.86 2.54
N LYS A 39 12.86 4.02 1.66
CA LYS A 39 14.30 3.95 1.35
C LYS A 39 14.86 5.23 0.68
N GLY A 40 14.22 6.39 0.87
CA GLY A 40 14.57 7.69 0.31
C GLY A 40 14.62 8.79 1.38
N LYS A 41 15.43 9.83 1.14
CA LYS A 41 15.87 10.87 2.08
C LYS A 41 14.76 11.70 2.77
N ASN A 42 13.48 11.48 2.45
CA ASN A 42 12.35 12.29 2.92
C ASN A 42 11.53 11.55 3.99
N LYS A 43 11.97 11.63 5.25
CA LYS A 43 11.28 11.13 6.44
C LYS A 43 10.07 12.00 6.83
N LYS A 44 9.18 12.32 5.90
CA LYS A 44 8.00 13.14 6.23
C LYS A 44 6.95 12.27 6.95
N PRO A 45 6.53 12.64 8.17
CA PRO A 45 5.45 11.93 8.84
C PRO A 45 4.15 12.13 8.06
N LEU A 46 3.47 11.03 7.75
CA LEU A 46 2.12 11.06 7.18
C LEU A 46 1.13 10.90 8.32
N TYR A 47 0.16 11.81 8.38
CA TYR A 47 -0.90 11.80 9.39
C TYR A 47 -2.16 11.19 8.79
N PHE A 48 -2.67 10.12 9.42
CA PHE A 48 -3.93 9.46 9.04
C PHE A 48 -4.88 9.41 10.22
N ASP A 49 -6.17 9.25 9.93
CA ASP A 49 -7.15 8.94 10.96
C ASP A 49 -6.83 7.61 11.66
N LYS A 50 -6.73 7.63 13.00
CA LYS A 50 -6.30 6.48 13.80
C LYS A 50 -7.23 5.28 13.65
N LYS A 51 -8.54 5.52 13.64
CA LYS A 51 -9.56 4.47 13.58
C LYS A 51 -9.54 3.81 12.21
N ASN A 52 -9.48 4.61 11.14
CA ASN A 52 -9.37 4.13 9.78
C ASN A 52 -8.08 3.32 9.59
N LEU A 53 -6.91 3.85 9.97
CA LEU A 53 -5.63 3.17 9.84
C LEU A 53 -5.62 1.83 10.57
N SER A 54 -6.02 1.79 11.85
CA SER A 54 -6.08 0.56 12.64
C SER A 54 -7.01 -0.47 11.99
N SER A 55 -8.17 -0.04 11.49
CA SER A 55 -9.11 -0.90 10.77
C SER A 55 -8.49 -1.47 9.48
N GLN A 56 -7.78 -0.66 8.70
CA GLN A 56 -7.11 -1.13 7.47
C GLN A 56 -5.97 -2.10 7.77
N ILE A 57 -5.12 -1.80 8.78
CA ILE A 57 -4.05 -2.70 9.22
C ILE A 57 -4.63 -4.05 9.65
N ARG A 58 -5.69 -4.04 10.47
CA ARG A 58 -6.37 -5.27 10.90
C ARG A 58 -6.88 -6.08 9.71
N ARG A 59 -7.48 -5.42 8.72
CA ARG A 59 -7.96 -6.07 7.48
C ARG A 59 -6.82 -6.71 6.69
N LEU A 60 -5.70 -6.01 6.54
CA LEU A 60 -4.53 -6.54 5.85
C LEU A 60 -3.89 -7.71 6.59
N LYS A 61 -3.78 -7.62 7.92
CA LYS A 61 -3.28 -8.70 8.77
C LYS A 61 -4.15 -9.94 8.68
N ASN A 62 -5.47 -9.79 8.79
CA ASN A 62 -6.43 -10.91 8.70
C ASN A 62 -6.40 -11.60 7.33
N LYS A 63 -5.99 -10.89 6.28
CA LYS A 63 -5.80 -11.45 4.94
C LYS A 63 -4.38 -11.99 4.70
N GLU A 64 -3.52 -11.90 5.71
CA GLU A 64 -2.10 -12.30 5.68
C GLU A 64 -1.31 -11.57 4.59
N LEU A 65 -1.71 -10.33 4.28
CA LEU A 65 -1.01 -9.49 3.30
C LEU A 65 0.13 -8.71 3.96
N ILE A 66 0.10 -8.58 5.29
CA ILE A 66 1.15 -7.95 6.09
C ILE A 66 1.47 -8.81 7.31
N SER A 67 2.71 -8.74 7.76
CA SER A 67 3.17 -9.24 9.06
C SER A 67 3.44 -8.07 9.99
N ILE A 68 3.18 -8.27 11.29
CA ILE A 68 3.47 -7.28 12.34
C ILE A 68 4.46 -7.91 13.31
N SER A 69 5.58 -7.23 13.56
CA SER A 69 6.60 -7.62 14.53
C SER A 69 6.94 -6.45 15.44
N GLU A 70 7.50 -6.73 16.61
CA GLU A 70 8.02 -5.70 17.51
C GLU A 70 9.54 -5.73 17.47
N GLU A 71 10.16 -4.58 17.22
CA GLU A 71 11.61 -4.43 17.18
C GLU A 71 12.00 -3.15 17.91
N ARG A 72 12.83 -3.29 18.95
CA ARG A 72 13.35 -2.15 19.74
C ARG A 72 12.26 -1.25 20.34
N GLY A 73 11.12 -1.83 20.74
CA GLY A 73 9.97 -1.11 21.30
C GLY A 73 9.07 -0.44 20.25
N ASP A 74 9.39 -0.62 18.96
CA ASP A 74 8.57 -0.14 17.86
C ASP A 74 7.82 -1.29 17.19
N THR A 75 6.56 -1.04 16.83
CA THR A 75 5.79 -1.99 16.01
C THR A 75 6.12 -1.78 14.54
N ILE A 76 6.64 -2.81 13.90
CA ILE A 76 7.03 -2.84 12.48
C ILE A 76 6.02 -3.64 11.67
N ILE A 77 5.58 -3.07 10.56
CA ILE A 77 4.69 -3.73 9.58
C ILE A 77 5.45 -3.97 8.28
N ARG A 78 5.43 -5.20 7.79
CA ARG A 78 6.06 -5.63 6.52
C ARG A 78 5.07 -6.36 5.61
N LEU A 79 5.34 -6.38 4.31
CA LEU A 79 4.61 -7.26 3.39
C LEU A 79 5.04 -8.71 3.56
N THR A 80 4.05 -9.61 3.52
CA THR A 80 4.26 -11.04 3.29
C THR A 80 4.47 -11.30 1.79
N GLU A 81 4.83 -12.53 1.42
CA GLU A 81 4.93 -12.90 0.00
C GLU A 81 3.61 -12.72 -0.75
N LYS A 82 2.51 -13.20 -0.15
CA LYS A 82 1.13 -12.98 -0.60
C LYS A 82 0.78 -11.49 -0.74
N GLY A 83 1.29 -10.67 0.17
CA GLY A 83 1.17 -9.21 0.13
C GLY A 83 1.86 -8.61 -1.10
N LYS A 84 3.10 -9.01 -1.37
CA LYS A 84 3.88 -8.56 -2.54
C LYS A 84 3.19 -8.93 -3.85
N GLU A 85 2.75 -10.19 -3.98
CA GLU A 85 1.99 -10.64 -5.15
C GLU A 85 0.73 -9.81 -5.37
N LYS A 86 0.03 -9.45 -4.28
CA LYS A 86 -1.18 -8.63 -4.37
C LYS A 86 -0.89 -7.20 -4.83
N VAL A 87 0.21 -6.61 -4.37
CA VAL A 87 0.67 -5.29 -4.85
C VAL A 87 0.99 -5.33 -6.33
N LEU A 88 1.74 -6.35 -6.79
CA LEU A 88 2.06 -6.52 -8.20
C LEU A 88 0.77 -6.60 -9.05
N ARG A 89 -0.20 -7.39 -8.62
CA ARG A 89 -1.51 -7.49 -9.29
C ARG A 89 -2.21 -6.15 -9.39
N TYR A 90 -2.20 -5.34 -8.33
CA TYR A 90 -2.80 -4.00 -8.38
C TYR A 90 -2.10 -3.05 -9.34
N ASN A 91 -0.79 -3.19 -9.53
CA ASN A 91 -0.07 -2.41 -10.52
C ASN A 91 -0.41 -2.88 -11.95
N PHE A 92 -0.57 -4.21 -12.16
CA PHE A 92 -1.03 -4.75 -13.45
C PHE A 92 -2.47 -4.36 -13.80
N GLU A 93 -3.39 -4.35 -12.83
CA GLU A 93 -4.78 -3.91 -13.05
C GLU A 93 -4.89 -2.42 -13.41
N GLU A 94 -3.90 -1.61 -13.03
CA GLU A 94 -3.86 -0.17 -13.31
C GLU A 94 -3.00 0.19 -14.51
N LEU A 95 -2.24 -0.77 -15.05
CA LEU A 95 -1.69 -0.66 -16.38
C LEU A 95 -2.88 -0.72 -17.33
N GLU A 96 -3.40 0.43 -17.74
CA GLU A 96 -4.19 0.53 -18.95
C GLU A 96 -3.33 -0.07 -20.06
N LEU A 97 -3.70 -1.27 -20.51
CA LEU A 97 -3.11 -1.84 -21.70
C LEU A 97 -3.50 -0.90 -22.83
N GLU A 98 -2.60 0.01 -23.19
CA GLU A 98 -2.67 0.74 -24.45
C GLU A 98 -2.82 -0.34 -25.53
N ARG A 99 -4.06 -0.55 -26.01
CA ARG A 99 -4.29 -1.52 -27.08
C ARG A 99 -3.46 -0.99 -28.25
N PRO A 100 -2.53 -1.79 -28.80
CA PRO A 100 -1.87 -1.42 -30.04
C PRO A 100 -2.94 -1.28 -31.11
N GLU A 101 -3.13 -0.07 -31.62
CA GLU A 101 -4.10 0.27 -32.68
C GLU A 101 -3.96 -0.65 -33.91
N LYS A 102 -2.75 -1.20 -34.11
CA LYS A 102 -2.41 -2.14 -35.20
C LYS A 102 -3.15 -3.49 -35.14
N TRP A 103 -3.56 -3.97 -33.96
CA TRP A 103 -4.21 -5.28 -33.86
C TRP A 103 -5.66 -5.29 -34.37
N GLU A 104 -6.29 -4.13 -34.61
CA GLU A 104 -7.61 -4.08 -35.26
C GLU A 104 -7.53 -4.09 -36.78
N GLN A 105 -6.44 -3.57 -37.37
CA GLN A 105 -6.30 -3.52 -38.82
C GLN A 105 -6.16 -4.92 -39.43
N GLU A 106 -5.38 -5.80 -38.80
CA GLU A 106 -5.11 -7.15 -39.31
C GLU A 106 -6.36 -8.04 -39.31
N ARG A 107 -7.26 -7.86 -38.33
CA ARG A 107 -8.53 -8.57 -38.25
C ARG A 107 -9.55 -8.14 -39.31
N TYR A 108 -9.36 -6.97 -39.92
CA TYR A 108 -10.21 -6.44 -40.99
C TYR A 108 -9.83 -7.00 -42.37
N PHE A 109 -8.59 -7.48 -42.54
CA PHE A 109 -8.10 -8.03 -43.81
C PHE A 109 -8.37 -9.53 -43.99
N GLU A 110 -8.57 -10.29 -42.92
CA GLU A 110 -8.87 -11.74 -43.01
C GLU A 110 -10.35 -12.06 -43.36
N ARG A 111 -11.21 -11.04 -43.54
CA ARG A 111 -12.64 -11.21 -43.91
C ARG A 111 -12.99 -10.72 -45.32
N LYS A 112 -12.02 -10.48 -46.19
CA LYS A 112 -12.27 -10.14 -47.60
C LYS A 112 -11.79 -11.22 -48.55
#